data_AF-A0A2N1UFJ8-F1
#
_entry.id   AF-A0A2N1UFJ8-F1
#
_cell.length_a   1.000
_cell.length_b   1.000
_cell.length_c   1.000
_cell.angle_alpha   90.00
_cell.angle_beta   90.00
_cell.angle_gamma   90.00
#
_symmetry.space_group_name_H-M   'P 1'
#
loop_
_entity.id
_entity.type
_entity.pdbx_description
1 polymer ?
#
loop_
_entity_poly.entity_id
_entity_poly.type
_entity_poly.pdbx_seq_one_letter_code
_entity_poly.pdbx_strand_id
1 'polypeptide(L)'
;MEIAMLVFALLIPVIFLLILFGWLMPISLIVSAAAAKVAVTPLDIIGMRLRSVNPHTIVKAAIRLKQAGIEPGPDQSEQKPKEQPQQETYDGDDEEMLELIRLEAADKNPQPLHRLEAHYLAGGNPEKLVNSLIEAKKRKIDLPFTIACSVDLRGGNIMRLLAALEEARKRNVELDLNKAVQIEISIAEKERK
;
A
#
# COMPACT_ATOMS: atom_id res chain seq x y z
N MET A 1 -30.66 15.06 46.48
CA MET A 1 -31.10 14.37 45.25
C MET A 1 -30.96 15.27 44.01
N GLU A 2 -31.25 16.57 44.11
CA GLU A 2 -31.14 17.52 42.98
C GLU A 2 -29.73 17.65 42.39
N ILE A 3 -28.70 17.83 43.24
CA ILE A 3 -27.29 17.94 42.77
C ILE A 3 -26.85 16.66 42.05
N ALA A 4 -27.24 15.50 42.57
CA ALA A 4 -26.92 14.22 41.94
C ALA A 4 -27.56 14.10 40.55
N MET A 5 -28.83 14.51 40.39
CA MET A 5 -29.50 14.50 39.09
C MET A 5 -28.87 15.48 38.10
N LEU A 6 -28.44 16.66 38.54
CA LEU A 6 -27.68 17.62 37.71
C LEU A 6 -26.35 17.06 37.24
N VAL A 7 -25.61 16.39 38.13
CA VAL A 7 -24.33 15.74 37.81
C VAL A 7 -24.52 14.64 36.77
N PHE A 8 -25.53 13.77 36.93
CA PHE A 8 -25.82 12.74 35.93
C PHE A 8 -26.28 13.32 34.59
N ALA A 9 -27.13 14.35 34.60
CA ALA A 9 -27.58 15.02 33.38
C ALA A 9 -26.43 15.65 32.57
N LEU A 10 -25.36 16.10 33.24
CA LEU A 10 -24.15 16.61 32.60
C LEU A 10 -23.18 15.48 32.19
N LEU A 11 -23.01 14.45 33.02
CA LEU A 11 -22.05 13.37 32.78
C LEU A 11 -22.49 12.44 31.65
N ILE A 12 -23.78 12.10 31.57
CA ILE A 12 -24.31 11.16 30.56
C ILE A 12 -23.96 11.58 29.13
N PRO A 13 -24.22 12.82 28.67
CA PRO A 13 -23.86 13.23 27.31
C PRO A 13 -22.35 13.27 27.09
N VAL A 14 -21.55 13.62 28.10
CA VAL A 14 -20.08 13.62 28.01
C VAL A 14 -19.55 12.19 27.87
N ILE A 15 -20.02 11.26 28.70
CA ILE A 15 -19.67 9.84 28.63
C ILE A 15 -20.13 9.25 27.30
N PHE A 16 -21.35 9.58 26.85
CA PHE A 16 -21.87 9.16 25.55
C PHE A 16 -20.99 9.66 24.40
N LEU A 17 -20.57 10.93 24.43
CA LEU A 17 -19.65 11.50 23.45
C LEU A 17 -18.30 10.78 23.45
N LEU A 18 -17.75 10.48 24.63
CA LEU A 18 -16.49 9.74 24.77
C LEU A 18 -16.60 8.32 24.22
N ILE A 19 -17.70 7.61 24.49
CA ILE A 19 -17.96 6.27 23.94
C ILE A 19 -18.16 6.35 22.43
N LEU A 20 -18.94 7.32 21.94
CA LEU A 20 -19.18 7.54 20.51
C LEU A 20 -17.88 7.82 19.78
N PHE A 21 -17.04 8.72 20.32
CA PHE A 21 -15.76 9.07 19.73
C PHE A 21 -14.76 7.93 19.80
N GLY A 22 -14.68 7.21 20.93
CA GLY A 22 -13.82 6.03 21.08
C GLY A 22 -14.23 4.87 20.20
N TRP A 23 -15.53 4.73 19.91
CA TRP A 23 -16.04 3.76 18.96
C TRP A 23 -15.78 4.18 17.50
N LEU A 24 -15.87 5.48 17.20
CA LEU A 24 -15.65 6.02 15.86
C LEU A 24 -14.17 6.04 15.46
N MET A 25 -13.27 6.27 16.41
CA MET A 25 -11.83 6.40 16.20
C MET A 25 -11.11 5.08 16.56
N PRO A 26 -10.75 4.23 15.58
CA PRO A 26 -9.94 3.04 15.84
C PRO A 26 -8.47 3.42 16.10
N ILE A 27 -8.18 3.89 17.31
CA ILE A 27 -6.83 4.31 17.76
C ILE A 27 -5.83 3.15 17.60
N SER A 28 -6.28 1.90 17.76
CA SER A 28 -5.42 0.72 17.65
C SER A 28 -4.71 0.58 16.30
N LEU A 29 -5.36 0.92 15.19
CA LEU A 29 -4.74 0.85 13.85
C LEU A 29 -3.68 1.93 13.68
N ILE A 30 -3.98 3.15 14.13
CA ILE A 30 -3.08 4.32 13.97
C ILE A 30 -1.79 4.08 14.75
N VAL A 31 -1.90 3.61 16.00
CA VAL A 31 -0.73 3.27 16.83
C VAL A 31 0.11 2.18 16.18
N SER A 32 -0.52 1.14 15.63
CA SER A 32 0.18 0.05 14.96
C SER A 32 0.93 0.52 13.70
N ALA A 33 0.31 1.40 12.91
CA ALA A 33 0.92 1.96 11.71
C ALA A 33 2.09 2.89 12.04
N ALA A 34 1.92 3.75 13.05
CA ALA A 34 2.96 4.65 13.53
C ALA A 34 4.20 3.88 14.01
N ALA A 35 4.02 2.78 14.73
CA ALA A 35 5.12 1.90 15.16
C ALA A 35 5.92 1.32 13.98
N ALA A 36 5.27 1.10 12.83
CA ALA A 36 5.89 0.61 11.61
C ALA A 36 6.40 1.72 10.68
N LYS A 37 6.35 3.00 11.11
CA LYS A 37 6.66 4.18 10.29
C LYS A 37 5.85 4.22 8.99
N VAL A 38 4.58 3.79 9.04
CA VAL A 38 3.61 3.96 7.96
C VAL A 38 2.72 5.13 8.36
N ALA A 39 2.76 6.23 7.61
CA ALA A 39 1.90 7.36 7.87
C ALA A 39 0.45 6.98 7.54
N VAL A 40 -0.40 7.00 8.57
CA VAL A 40 -1.84 6.74 8.47
C VAL A 40 -2.53 7.78 9.33
N THR A 41 -3.33 8.62 8.69
CA THR A 41 -4.10 9.64 9.38
C THR A 41 -5.50 9.13 9.71
N PRO A 42 -6.20 9.73 10.69
CA PRO A 42 -7.61 9.46 10.91
C PRO A 42 -8.48 9.67 9.66
N LEU A 43 -8.14 10.68 8.85
CA LEU A 43 -8.85 10.98 7.60
C LEU A 43 -8.69 9.86 6.58
N ASP A 44 -7.53 9.21 6.51
CA ASP A 44 -7.34 8.05 5.62
C ASP A 44 -8.26 6.89 6.02
N ILE A 45 -8.38 6.63 7.32
CA ILE A 45 -9.24 5.55 7.84
C ILE A 45 -10.71 5.82 7.56
N ILE A 46 -11.16 7.04 7.79
CA ILE A 46 -12.53 7.46 7.50
C ILE A 46 -12.75 7.41 5.98
N GLY A 47 -11.83 7.94 5.18
CA GLY A 47 -11.88 7.95 3.72
C GLY A 47 -11.93 6.55 3.12
N MET A 48 -11.19 5.59 3.68
CA MET A 48 -11.29 4.17 3.32
C MET A 48 -12.69 3.64 3.57
N ARG A 49 -13.26 3.86 4.76
CA ARG A 49 -14.62 3.39 5.10
C ARG A 49 -15.69 3.99 4.19
N LEU A 50 -15.58 5.28 3.85
CA LEU A 50 -16.51 5.95 2.95
C LEU A 50 -16.42 5.40 1.51
N ARG A 51 -15.24 4.97 1.09
CA ARG A 51 -15.01 4.30 -0.20
C ARG A 51 -15.27 2.78 -0.15
N SER A 52 -15.92 2.29 0.91
CA SER A 52 -16.18 0.86 1.16
C SER A 52 -14.91 -0.02 1.16
N VAL A 53 -13.77 0.56 1.52
CA VAL A 53 -12.50 -0.14 1.71
C VAL A 53 -12.35 -0.50 3.18
N ASN A 54 -11.97 -1.75 3.47
CA ASN A 54 -11.70 -2.17 4.83
C ASN A 54 -10.33 -1.63 5.31
N PRO A 55 -10.28 -0.66 6.24
CA PRO A 55 -9.04 -0.03 6.65
C PRO A 55 -8.09 -1.01 7.36
N HIS A 56 -8.61 -2.04 8.04
CA HIS A 56 -7.78 -3.01 8.73
C HIS A 56 -6.94 -3.85 7.75
N THR A 57 -7.55 -4.26 6.64
CA THR A 57 -6.86 -5.03 5.59
C THR A 57 -5.74 -4.20 4.96
N ILE A 58 -6.00 -2.94 4.62
CA ILE A 58 -5.02 -2.08 3.95
C ILE A 58 -3.87 -1.73 4.91
N VAL A 59 -4.17 -1.26 6.12
CA VAL A 59 -3.15 -0.85 7.09
C VAL A 59 -2.25 -2.03 7.48
N LYS A 60 -2.83 -3.20 7.74
CA LYS A 60 -2.06 -4.41 8.08
C LYS A 60 -1.17 -4.85 6.91
N ALA A 61 -1.70 -4.82 5.68
CA ALA A 61 -0.93 -5.12 4.48
C ALA A 61 0.23 -4.11 4.28
N ALA A 62 -0.02 -2.82 4.49
CA ALA A 62 0.97 -1.75 4.37
C ALA A 62 2.10 -1.89 5.40
N ILE A 63 1.77 -2.17 6.66
CA ILE A 63 2.74 -2.44 7.72
C ILE A 63 3.65 -3.60 7.33
N ARG A 64 3.06 -4.72 6.87
CA ARG A 64 3.82 -5.92 6.48
C ARG A 64 4.72 -5.67 5.27
N LEU A 65 4.24 -4.90 4.29
CA LEU A 65 5.01 -4.50 3.13
C LEU A 65 6.24 -3.66 3.54
N LYS A 66 6.03 -2.66 4.41
CA LYS A 66 7.11 -1.80 4.93
C LYS A 66 8.10 -2.58 5.78
N GLN A 67 7.62 -3.44 6.67
CA GLN A 67 8.47 -4.33 7.49
C GLN A 67 9.29 -5.30 6.64
N ALA A 68 8.74 -5.76 5.51
CA ALA A 68 9.47 -6.57 4.55
C ALA A 68 10.47 -5.76 3.72
N GLY A 69 10.51 -4.43 3.85
CA GLY A 69 11.33 -3.55 3.03
C GLY A 69 11.00 -3.68 1.54
N ILE A 70 9.71 -3.76 1.22
CA ILE A 70 9.19 -3.78 -0.14
C ILE A 70 8.48 -2.44 -0.33
N GLU A 71 9.01 -1.62 -1.24
CA GLU A 71 8.42 -0.31 -1.53
C GLU A 71 7.61 -0.43 -2.83
N PRO A 72 6.32 -0.06 -2.82
CA PRO A 72 5.52 -0.12 -4.01
C PRO A 72 5.87 1.09 -4.86
N GLY A 73 6.82 0.94 -5.78
CA GLY A 73 7.35 2.03 -6.61
C GLY A 73 6.27 2.82 -7.38
N PRO A 74 6.54 4.05 -7.84
CA PRO A 74 5.52 4.97 -8.37
C PRO A 74 4.68 4.37 -9.49
N ASP A 75 3.43 4.82 -9.58
CA ASP A 75 2.54 4.41 -10.67
C ASP A 75 3.11 4.87 -12.01
N GLN A 76 2.95 4.07 -13.07
CA GLN A 76 3.46 4.44 -14.40
C GLN A 76 2.78 5.72 -14.94
N SER A 77 1.61 6.08 -14.41
CA SER A 77 0.91 7.35 -14.66
C SER A 77 1.49 8.54 -13.86
N GLU A 78 2.13 8.28 -12.71
CA GLU A 78 2.85 9.29 -11.91
C GLU A 78 4.31 9.45 -12.38
N GLN A 79 4.82 8.49 -13.16
CA GLN A 79 5.99 8.71 -14.00
C GLN A 79 5.61 9.68 -15.12
N LYS A 80 5.52 10.98 -14.78
CA LYS A 80 5.89 12.01 -15.76
C LYS A 80 7.20 11.54 -16.40
N PRO A 81 7.38 11.69 -17.73
CA PRO A 81 8.66 11.46 -18.37
C PRO A 81 9.73 12.06 -17.47
N LYS A 82 10.87 11.36 -17.30
CA LYS A 82 12.02 11.97 -16.64
C LYS A 82 12.36 13.24 -17.42
N GLU A 83 11.74 14.36 -17.09
CA GLU A 83 12.31 15.67 -17.28
C GLU A 83 13.58 15.54 -16.43
N GLN A 84 14.69 15.24 -17.10
CA GLN A 84 15.98 15.67 -16.62
C GLN A 84 15.75 17.10 -16.12
N PRO A 85 16.12 17.42 -14.87
CA PRO A 85 15.93 18.75 -14.34
C PRO A 85 16.30 19.72 -15.44
N GLN A 86 15.32 20.47 -15.95
CA GLN A 86 15.62 21.54 -16.89
C GLN A 86 16.66 22.37 -16.15
N GLN A 87 17.84 22.53 -16.72
CA GLN A 87 18.84 23.42 -16.18
C GLN A 87 18.29 24.84 -16.32
N GLU A 88 17.34 25.20 -15.46
CA GLU A 88 17.06 26.59 -15.15
C GLU A 88 18.33 27.09 -14.48
N THR A 89 18.97 28.07 -15.12
CA THR A 89 20.04 28.83 -14.48
C THR A 89 19.38 29.57 -13.33
N TYR A 90 19.50 29.01 -12.15
CA TYR A 90 19.00 29.58 -10.91
C TYR A 90 20.04 30.57 -10.40
N ASP A 91 19.62 31.81 -10.22
CA ASP A 91 20.43 32.94 -9.73
C ASP A 91 20.33 33.11 -8.20
N GLY A 92 19.74 32.11 -7.52
CA GLY A 92 19.64 32.04 -6.06
C GLY A 92 20.79 31.24 -5.45
N ASP A 93 20.94 31.34 -4.12
CA ASP A 93 21.96 30.63 -3.37
C ASP A 93 21.78 29.11 -3.45
N ASP A 94 22.89 28.38 -3.54
CA ASP A 94 22.91 26.91 -3.70
C ASP A 94 22.15 26.17 -2.58
N GLU A 95 21.95 26.80 -1.42
CA GLU A 95 21.23 26.23 -0.28
C GLU A 95 19.71 26.14 -0.52
N GLU A 96 19.09 27.17 -1.11
CA GLU A 96 17.64 27.23 -1.37
C GLU A 96 17.26 26.29 -2.54
N MET A 97 18.12 26.16 -3.56
CA MET A 97 17.97 25.14 -4.61
C MET A 97 18.03 23.72 -4.03
N LEU A 98 18.98 23.45 -3.12
CA LEU A 98 19.11 22.14 -2.48
C LEU A 98 17.91 21.85 -1.56
N GLU A 99 17.31 22.87 -0.96
CA GLU A 99 16.10 22.75 -0.16
C GLU A 99 14.88 22.43 -1.02
N LEU A 100 14.69 23.14 -2.14
CA LEU A 100 13.60 22.87 -3.11
C LEU A 100 13.70 21.47 -3.72
N ILE A 101 14.90 21.02 -4.11
CA ILE A 101 15.12 19.66 -4.62
C ILE A 101 14.85 18.61 -3.53
N ARG A 102 15.24 18.86 -2.27
CA ARG A 102 14.93 17.99 -1.14
C ARG A 102 13.43 17.93 -0.84
N LEU A 103 12.73 19.06 -0.91
CA LEU A 103 11.29 19.16 -0.68
C LEU A 103 10.50 18.41 -1.77
N GLU A 104 10.87 18.60 -3.04
CA GLU A 104 10.26 17.92 -4.18
C GLU A 104 10.54 16.41 -4.19
N ALA A 105 11.71 15.97 -3.71
CA ALA A 105 12.07 14.56 -3.62
C ALA A 105 11.41 13.83 -2.42
N ALA A 106 11.02 14.56 -1.37
CA ALA A 106 10.43 13.99 -0.16
C ALA A 106 8.97 13.54 -0.33
N ASP A 107 8.21 14.17 -1.23
CA ASP A 107 6.78 13.91 -1.43
C ASP A 107 6.47 12.74 -2.39
N LYS A 108 7.44 12.35 -3.24
CA LYS A 108 7.21 11.43 -4.37
C LYS A 108 7.25 9.93 -4.06
N ASN A 109 7.30 9.53 -2.79
CA ASN A 109 7.18 8.12 -2.43
C ASN A 109 5.71 7.81 -2.11
N PRO A 110 4.91 7.29 -3.07
CA PRO A 110 3.52 6.99 -2.80
C PRO A 110 3.47 5.99 -1.66
N GLN A 111 2.83 6.41 -0.58
CA GLN A 111 2.81 5.62 0.63
C GLN A 111 2.18 4.25 0.34
N PRO A 112 2.72 3.15 0.91
CA PRO A 112 2.18 1.81 0.69
C PRO A 112 0.67 1.69 0.91
N LEU A 113 0.14 2.54 1.79
CA LEU A 113 -1.28 2.67 2.09
C LEU A 113 -2.12 2.96 0.83
N HIS A 114 -1.80 4.01 0.08
CA HIS A 114 -2.60 4.44 -1.08
C HIS A 114 -2.58 3.37 -2.16
N ARG A 115 -1.41 2.81 -2.48
CA ARG A 115 -1.29 1.82 -3.56
C ARG A 115 -2.03 0.52 -3.26
N LEU A 116 -2.00 0.07 -2.00
CA LEU A 116 -2.78 -1.09 -1.58
C LEU A 116 -4.29 -0.81 -1.57
N GLU A 117 -4.69 0.41 -1.21
CA GLU A 117 -6.07 0.85 -1.32
C GLU A 117 -6.55 0.88 -2.78
N ALA A 118 -5.76 1.45 -3.69
CA ALA A 118 -6.08 1.48 -5.13
C ALA A 118 -6.20 0.06 -5.71
N HIS A 119 -5.29 -0.85 -5.34
CA HIS A 119 -5.37 -2.25 -5.72
C HIS A 119 -6.64 -2.94 -5.20
N TYR A 120 -7.03 -2.65 -3.95
CA TYR A 120 -8.27 -3.15 -3.37
C TYR A 120 -9.50 -2.64 -4.12
N LEU A 121 -9.55 -1.34 -4.41
CA LEU A 121 -10.64 -0.70 -5.16
C LEU A 121 -10.77 -1.22 -6.59
N ALA A 122 -9.65 -1.61 -7.21
CA ALA A 122 -9.63 -2.29 -8.51
C ALA A 122 -10.15 -3.74 -8.44
N GLY A 123 -10.51 -4.24 -7.27
CA GLY A 123 -11.02 -5.61 -7.04
C GLY A 123 -9.93 -6.62 -6.67
N GLY A 124 -8.71 -6.18 -6.42
CA GLY A 124 -7.59 -7.03 -6.01
C GLY A 124 -7.61 -7.39 -4.53
N ASN A 125 -6.74 -8.32 -4.12
CA ASN A 125 -6.61 -8.73 -2.72
C ASN A 125 -5.25 -8.28 -2.14
N PRO A 126 -5.21 -7.20 -1.33
CA PRO A 126 -3.98 -6.67 -0.73
C PRO A 126 -3.22 -7.69 0.11
N GLU A 127 -3.92 -8.54 0.87
CA GLU A 127 -3.28 -9.53 1.73
C GLU A 127 -2.59 -10.62 0.91
N LYS A 128 -3.27 -11.16 -0.09
CA LYS A 128 -2.71 -12.15 -1.02
C LYS A 128 -1.54 -11.55 -1.81
N LEU A 129 -1.67 -10.31 -2.28
CA LEU A 129 -0.62 -9.58 -2.98
C LEU A 129 0.63 -9.42 -2.10
N VAL A 130 0.49 -8.88 -0.89
CA VAL A 130 1.60 -8.64 0.04
C VAL A 130 2.28 -9.96 0.43
N ASN A 131 1.51 -11.00 0.74
CA ASN A 131 2.07 -12.33 1.01
C ASN A 131 2.92 -12.83 -0.17
N SER A 132 2.49 -12.56 -1.40
CA SER A 132 3.21 -12.96 -2.59
C SER A 132 4.48 -12.18 -2.85
N LEU A 133 4.47 -10.87 -2.60
CA LEU A 133 5.67 -10.04 -2.71
C LEU A 133 6.73 -10.41 -1.66
N ILE A 134 6.30 -10.70 -0.43
CA ILE A 134 7.19 -11.19 0.63
C ILE A 134 7.82 -12.53 0.22
N GLU A 135 7.04 -13.43 -0.36
CA GLU A 135 7.51 -14.73 -0.84
C GLU A 135 8.50 -14.59 -2.01
N ALA A 136 8.21 -13.71 -2.97
CA ALA A 136 9.12 -13.39 -4.06
C ALA A 136 10.48 -12.91 -3.54
N LYS A 137 10.47 -12.00 -2.56
CA LYS A 137 11.68 -11.49 -1.92
C LYS A 137 12.48 -12.61 -1.23
N LYS A 138 11.81 -13.52 -0.50
CA LYS A 138 12.47 -14.69 0.11
C LYS A 138 13.16 -15.58 -0.91
N ARG A 139 12.53 -15.78 -2.08
CA ARG A 139 13.07 -16.57 -3.20
C ARG A 139 14.11 -15.82 -4.05
N LYS A 140 14.44 -14.57 -3.68
CA LYS A 140 15.31 -13.68 -4.45
C LYS A 140 14.82 -13.57 -5.91
N ILE A 141 13.51 -13.43 -6.07
CA ILE A 141 12.86 -13.13 -7.35
C ILE A 141 12.47 -11.66 -7.28
N ASP A 142 13.01 -10.87 -8.20
CA ASP A 142 12.63 -9.48 -8.36
C ASP A 142 11.26 -9.42 -9.04
N LEU A 143 10.21 -9.28 -8.23
CA LEU A 143 8.83 -9.16 -8.69
C LEU A 143 8.34 -7.73 -8.41
N PRO A 144 8.28 -6.86 -9.43
CA PRO A 144 7.80 -5.50 -9.25
C PRO A 144 6.35 -5.46 -8.75
N PHE A 145 6.04 -4.56 -7.82
CA PHE A 145 4.71 -4.41 -7.23
C PHE A 145 3.62 -4.26 -8.30
N THR A 146 3.86 -3.43 -9.33
CA THR A 146 2.90 -3.19 -10.42
C THR A 146 2.64 -4.45 -11.25
N ILE A 147 3.64 -5.30 -11.46
CA ILE A 147 3.46 -6.59 -12.15
C ILE A 147 2.67 -7.57 -11.27
N ALA A 148 2.96 -7.62 -9.97
CA ALA A 148 2.19 -8.43 -9.05
C ALA A 148 0.71 -8.01 -8.99
N CYS A 149 0.43 -6.70 -8.98
CA CYS A 149 -0.93 -6.17 -9.04
C CYS A 149 -1.64 -6.58 -10.33
N SER A 150 -0.99 -6.42 -11.48
CA SER A 150 -1.60 -6.75 -12.77
C SER A 150 -1.93 -8.23 -12.90
N VAL A 151 -1.07 -9.12 -12.39
CA VAL A 151 -1.33 -10.56 -12.32
C VAL A 151 -2.53 -10.87 -11.42
N ASP A 152 -2.58 -10.30 -10.22
CA ASP A 152 -3.70 -10.53 -9.27
C ASP A 152 -5.04 -10.05 -9.84
N LEU A 153 -5.08 -8.85 -10.43
CA LEU A 153 -6.30 -8.28 -11.05
C LEU A 153 -6.78 -9.09 -12.26
N ARG A 154 -5.85 -9.68 -13.02
CA ARG A 154 -6.18 -10.58 -14.14
C ARG A 154 -6.63 -11.97 -13.69
N GLY A 155 -6.62 -12.24 -12.38
CA GLY A 155 -6.98 -13.53 -11.81
C GLY A 155 -5.87 -14.58 -11.84
N GLY A 156 -4.64 -14.16 -12.13
CA GLY A 156 -3.47 -15.04 -12.06
C GLY A 156 -3.10 -15.42 -10.63
N ASN A 157 -2.30 -16.47 -10.51
CA ASN A 157 -1.78 -16.97 -9.25
C ASN A 157 -0.29 -16.66 -9.13
N ILE A 158 0.03 -15.62 -8.34
CA ILE A 158 1.42 -15.21 -8.13
C ILE A 158 2.26 -16.30 -7.45
N MET A 159 1.68 -17.14 -6.57
CA MET A 159 2.42 -18.25 -5.97
C MET A 159 2.85 -19.29 -7.01
N ARG A 160 1.95 -19.60 -7.96
CA ARG A 160 2.24 -20.50 -9.08
C ARG A 160 3.34 -19.92 -9.98
N LEU A 161 3.25 -18.63 -10.29
CA LEU A 161 4.27 -17.89 -11.03
C LEU A 161 5.66 -17.99 -10.36
N LEU A 162 5.72 -17.72 -9.05
CA LEU A 162 6.98 -17.78 -8.29
C LEU A 162 7.56 -19.20 -8.24
N ALA A 163 6.71 -20.21 -8.08
CA ALA A 163 7.13 -21.61 -8.11
C ALA A 163 7.70 -21.99 -9.48
N ALA A 164 7.07 -21.56 -10.58
CA ALA A 164 7.55 -21.81 -11.94
C ALA A 164 8.91 -21.15 -12.20
N LEU A 165 9.10 -19.89 -11.77
CA LEU A 165 10.37 -19.18 -11.90
C LEU A 165 11.50 -19.84 -11.09
N GLU A 166 11.19 -20.27 -9.86
CA GLU A 166 12.15 -20.98 -9.02
C GLU A 166 12.54 -22.34 -9.61
N GLU A 167 11.57 -23.08 -10.14
CA GLU A 167 11.81 -24.38 -10.78
C GLU A 167 12.63 -24.25 -12.07
N ALA A 168 12.33 -23.24 -12.90
CA ALA A 168 13.12 -22.93 -14.09
C ALA A 168 14.57 -22.58 -13.73
N ARG A 169 14.78 -21.78 -12.67
CA ARG A 169 16.12 -21.48 -12.13
C ARG A 169 16.85 -22.74 -11.68
N LYS A 170 16.19 -23.67 -10.98
CA LYS A 170 16.78 -24.96 -10.54
C LYS A 170 17.18 -25.84 -11.72
N ARG A 171 16.40 -25.81 -12.80
CA ARG A 171 16.64 -26.62 -14.01
C ARG A 171 17.53 -25.95 -15.05
N ASN A 172 18.07 -24.76 -14.77
CA ASN A 172 18.79 -23.93 -15.73
C ASN A 172 18.02 -23.69 -17.04
N VAL A 173 16.69 -23.54 -16.94
CA VAL A 173 15.82 -23.18 -18.06
C VAL A 173 15.69 -21.67 -18.14
N GLU A 174 15.87 -21.10 -19.33
CA GLU A 174 15.69 -19.67 -19.56
C GLU A 174 14.20 -19.29 -19.50
N LEU A 175 13.76 -18.86 -18.33
CA LEU A 175 12.41 -18.33 -18.11
C LEU A 175 12.51 -16.95 -17.47
N ASP A 176 12.29 -15.92 -18.28
CA ASP A 176 12.18 -14.55 -17.78
C ASP A 176 10.81 -14.28 -17.14
N LEU A 177 10.76 -13.22 -16.32
CA LEU A 177 9.54 -12.84 -15.59
C LEU A 177 8.37 -12.53 -16.53
N ASN A 178 8.63 -11.85 -17.66
CA ASN A 178 7.58 -11.43 -18.59
C ASN A 178 6.92 -12.64 -19.26
N LYS A 179 7.71 -13.62 -19.73
CA LYS A 179 7.22 -14.88 -20.27
C LYS A 179 6.42 -15.65 -19.23
N ALA A 180 6.94 -15.75 -18.01
CA ALA A 180 6.24 -16.43 -16.92
C ALA A 180 4.88 -15.79 -16.61
N VAL A 181 4.80 -14.45 -16.59
CA VAL A 181 3.57 -13.69 -16.39
C VAL A 181 2.56 -13.94 -17.52
N GLN A 182 3.00 -13.94 -18.78
CA GLN A 182 2.13 -14.21 -19.93
C GLN A 182 1.55 -15.63 -19.87
N ILE A 183 2.38 -16.62 -19.54
CA ILE A 183 1.93 -18.00 -19.33
C ILE A 183 0.88 -18.04 -18.22
N GLU A 184 1.15 -17.43 -17.08
CA GLU A 184 0.23 -17.43 -15.94
C GLU A 184 -1.13 -16.79 -16.27
N ILE A 185 -1.13 -15.65 -16.97
CA ILE A 185 -2.37 -14.98 -17.42
C ILE A 185 -3.14 -15.87 -18.40
N SER A 186 -2.44 -16.49 -19.36
CA SER A 186 -3.10 -17.38 -20.33
C SER A 186 -3.75 -18.61 -19.67
N ILE A 187 -3.14 -19.15 -18.61
CA ILE A 187 -3.72 -20.26 -17.85
C ILE A 187 -4.97 -19.77 -17.11
N ALA A 188 -4.91 -18.61 -16.44
CA ALA A 188 -6.05 -18.04 -15.73
C ALA A 188 -7.23 -17.73 -16.67
N GLU A 189 -6.96 -17.25 -17.88
CA GLU A 189 -7.99 -17.02 -18.91
C GLU A 189 -8.65 -18.32 -19.39
N LYS A 190 -7.90 -19.43 -19.43
CA LYS A 190 -8.42 -20.75 -19.78
C LYS A 190 -9.27 -21.35 -18.67
N GLU A 191 -8.88 -21.18 -17.40
CA GLU A 191 -9.62 -21.67 -16.23
C GLU A 191 -10.97 -20.95 -16.02
N ARG A 192 -11.15 -19.76 -16.60
CA ARG A 192 -12.41 -18.99 -16.54
C ARG A 192 -13.45 -19.39 -17.59
N LYS A 193 -13.09 -20.18 -18.60
CA LYS A 193 -13.99 -20.66 -19.67
C LYS A 193 -14.53 -22.05 -19.34
#